data_AF-A0A317Q3M6-F1
#
_entry.id   AF-A0A317Q3M6-F1
#
_cell.length_a   1.000
_cell.length_b   1.000
_cell.length_c   1.000
_cell.angle_alpha   90.00
_cell.angle_beta   90.00
_cell.angle_gamma   90.00
#
_symmetry.space_group_name_H-M   'P 1'
#
loop_
_entity.id
_entity.type
_entity.pdbx_description
1 polymer ?
#
loop_
_entity_poly.entity_id
_entity_poly.type
_entity_poly.pdbx_seq_one_letter_code
_entity_poly.pdbx_strand_id
1 'polypeptide(L)'
;MPRVRKGEQKAYYSLSSIGARFNAAIKRAGIRRRNPYHTRHTFACWLLSAGANPSFIASQMGHENAQMVYEVYGAWIEELNGEQVLMLNDKLAL
;
A
#
# COMPACT_ATOMS: atom_id res chain seq x y z
N MET A 1 4.43 23.24 -7.62
CA MET A 1 4.40 24.11 -6.43
C MET A 1 2.97 24.19 -5.91
N PRO A 2 2.75 24.45 -4.60
CA PRO A 2 1.42 24.69 -4.04
C PRO A 2 0.67 25.78 -4.81
N ARG A 3 -0.66 25.80 -4.83
CA ARG A 3 -1.40 26.85 -5.54
C ARG A 3 -1.28 28.17 -4.78
N VAL A 4 -1.00 29.28 -5.47
CA VAL A 4 -1.07 30.64 -4.90
C VAL A 4 -2.48 30.90 -4.38
N ARG A 5 -2.61 31.33 -3.13
CA ARG A 5 -3.90 31.70 -2.53
C ARG A 5 -3.73 33.05 -1.81
N LYS A 6 -4.64 34.00 -2.09
CA LYS A 6 -4.55 35.39 -1.57
C LYS A 6 -3.22 36.10 -1.89
N GLY A 7 -2.65 35.84 -3.07
CA GLY A 7 -1.37 36.46 -3.49
C GLY A 7 -0.12 35.82 -2.88
N GLU A 8 -0.27 34.86 -1.96
CA GLU A 8 0.87 34.19 -1.32
C GLU A 8 1.09 32.78 -1.86
N GLN A 9 2.34 32.47 -2.19
CA GLN A 9 2.81 31.15 -2.59
C GLN A 9 3.35 30.42 -1.36
N LYS A 10 2.61 29.43 -0.84
CA LYS A 10 3.09 28.63 0.29
C LYS A 10 4.28 27.75 -0.11
N ALA A 11 5.19 27.52 0.84
CA ALA A 11 6.34 26.63 0.68
C ALA A 11 5.96 25.14 0.63
N TYR A 12 4.81 24.76 1.21
CA TYR A 12 4.35 23.38 1.31
C TYR A 12 2.90 23.20 0.83
N TYR A 13 2.57 21.99 0.40
CA TYR A 13 1.20 21.62 0.00
C TYR A 13 0.31 21.43 1.23
N SER A 14 -0.99 21.70 1.09
CA SER A 14 -1.97 21.33 2.12
C SER A 14 -2.12 19.80 2.19
N LEU A 15 -2.49 19.28 3.36
CA LEU A 15 -2.82 17.86 3.53
C LEU A 15 -3.90 17.38 2.54
N SER A 16 -4.88 18.24 2.25
CA SER A 16 -5.96 17.95 1.28
C SER A 16 -5.48 17.85 -0.18
N SER A 17 -4.28 18.35 -0.49
CA SER A 17 -3.74 18.35 -1.86
C SER A 17 -3.51 16.93 -2.39
N ILE A 18 -3.08 15.99 -1.53
CA ILE A 18 -2.87 14.59 -1.91
C ILE A 18 -4.20 13.94 -2.31
N GLY A 19 -5.22 14.06 -1.45
CA GLY A 19 -6.55 13.51 -1.72
C GLY A 19 -7.18 14.10 -2.99
N ALA A 20 -7.06 15.40 -3.20
CA ALA A 20 -7.57 16.05 -4.41
C ALA A 20 -6.89 15.53 -5.68
N ARG A 21 -5.55 15.43 -5.67
CA ARG A 21 -4.78 14.92 -6.81
C ARG A 21 -5.05 13.45 -7.08
N PHE A 22 -5.17 12.64 -6.03
CA PHE A 22 -5.52 11.22 -6.16
C PHE A 22 -6.92 11.05 -6.78
N ASN A 23 -7.93 11.78 -6.31
CA ASN A 23 -9.26 11.74 -6.91
C ASN A 23 -9.25 12.12 -8.41
N ALA A 24 -8.46 13.13 -8.77
CA ALA A 24 -8.28 13.50 -10.18
C ALA A 24 -7.61 12.38 -11.00
N ALA A 25 -6.55 11.75 -10.45
CA ALA A 25 -5.88 10.63 -11.09
C ALA A 25 -6.81 9.42 -11.28
N ILE A 26 -7.57 9.06 -10.24
CA ILE A 26 -8.56 7.97 -10.27
C ILE A 26 -9.64 8.23 -11.33
N LYS A 27 -10.17 9.45 -11.39
CA LYS A 27 -11.15 9.85 -12.42
C LYS A 27 -10.58 9.72 -13.84
N ARG A 28 -9.34 10.16 -14.05
CA ARG A 28 -8.65 10.05 -15.34
C ARG A 28 -8.34 8.61 -15.74
N ALA A 29 -8.06 7.75 -14.75
CA ALA A 29 -7.84 6.32 -14.97
C ALA A 29 -9.15 5.54 -15.25
N GLY A 30 -10.33 6.16 -15.12
CA GLY A 30 -11.62 5.51 -15.37
C GLY A 30 -11.99 4.46 -14.32
N ILE A 31 -11.33 4.43 -13.16
CA ILE A 31 -11.60 3.44 -12.11
C ILE A 31 -12.53 3.99 -11.04
N ARG A 32 -13.20 3.08 -10.31
CA ARG A 32 -14.08 3.44 -9.19
C ARG A 32 -13.35 4.33 -8.18
N ARG A 33 -14.04 5.35 -7.66
CA ARG A 33 -13.48 6.21 -6.61
C ARG A 33 -12.97 5.40 -5.43
N ARG A 34 -11.71 5.62 -5.06
CA ARG A 34 -11.05 5.05 -3.88
C ARG A 34 -10.43 6.17 -3.04
N ASN A 35 -10.32 5.95 -1.73
CA ASN A 35 -9.49 6.77 -0.85
C ASN A 35 -8.01 6.42 -1.10
N PRO A 36 -7.08 7.41 -1.12
CA PRO A 36 -5.64 7.16 -1.10
C PRO A 36 -5.20 6.10 -0.08
N TYR A 37 -5.85 6.02 1.09
CA TYR A 37 -5.49 5.05 2.13
C TYR A 37 -5.52 3.58 1.64
N HIS A 38 -6.33 3.24 0.63
CA HIS A 38 -6.34 1.87 0.08
C HIS A 38 -5.02 1.47 -0.59
N THR A 39 -4.17 2.42 -1.01
CA THR A 39 -2.85 2.08 -1.55
C THR A 39 -1.96 1.45 -0.49
N ARG A 40 -2.12 1.83 0.79
CA ARG A 40 -1.43 1.20 1.92
C ARG A 40 -1.84 -0.28 2.08
N HIS A 41 -3.13 -0.58 1.88
CA HIS A 41 -3.59 -1.96 1.87
C HIS A 41 -3.06 -2.74 0.67
N THR A 42 -3.08 -2.12 -0.51
CA THR A 42 -2.53 -2.74 -1.74
C THR A 42 -1.05 -3.08 -1.58
N PHE A 43 -0.28 -2.18 -0.98
CA PHE A 43 1.13 -2.39 -0.68
C PHE A 43 1.37 -3.60 0.25
N ALA A 44 0.60 -3.72 1.32
CA ALA A 44 0.70 -4.86 2.24
C ALA A 44 0.37 -6.18 1.54
N CYS A 45 -0.74 -6.23 0.78
CA CYS A 45 -1.13 -7.42 0.02
C CYS A 45 -0.04 -7.84 -0.98
N TRP A 46 0.52 -6.89 -1.75
CA TRP A 46 1.58 -7.20 -2.71
C TRP A 46 2.84 -7.75 -2.05
N LEU A 47 3.25 -7.18 -0.91
CA LEU A 47 4.42 -7.70 -0.19
C LEU A 47 4.16 -9.10 0.39
N LEU A 48 2.95 -9.35 0.91
CA LEU A 48 2.58 -10.68 1.38
C LEU A 48 2.57 -11.71 0.24
N SER A 49 1.98 -11.37 -0.91
CA SER A 49 1.98 -12.23 -2.10
C SER A 49 3.40 -12.49 -2.61
N ALA A 50 4.32 -11.53 -2.46
CA ALA A 50 5.73 -11.72 -2.78
C ALA A 50 6.51 -12.54 -1.73
N GLY A 51 5.84 -13.04 -0.68
CA GLY A 51 6.45 -13.82 0.39
C GLY A 51 7.27 -13.00 1.40
N ALA A 52 7.02 -11.69 1.51
CA ALA A 52 7.74 -10.86 2.47
C ALA A 52 7.31 -11.14 3.91
N ASN A 53 8.27 -11.04 4.83
CA ASN A 53 8.03 -11.25 6.26
C ASN A 53 7.03 -10.20 6.83
N PRO A 54 5.94 -10.61 7.53
CA PRO A 54 4.97 -9.68 8.12
C PRO A 54 5.56 -8.61 9.05
N SER A 55 6.62 -8.92 9.79
CA SER A 55 7.34 -7.95 10.63
C SER A 55 8.08 -6.90 9.81
N PHE A 56 8.59 -7.28 8.63
CA PHE A 56 9.18 -6.32 7.68
C PHE A 56 8.09 -5.41 7.10
N ILE A 57 6.95 -5.97 6.71
CA ILE A 57 5.82 -5.19 6.19
C ILE A 57 5.32 -4.20 7.25
N ALA A 58 5.18 -4.65 8.49
CA ALA A 58 4.78 -3.83 9.63
C ALA A 58 5.72 -2.63 9.83
N SER A 59 7.04 -2.83 9.78
CA SER A 59 8.02 -1.74 9.94
C SER A 59 7.94 -0.72 8.80
N GLN A 60 7.78 -1.17 7.54
CA GLN A 60 7.57 -0.27 6.39
C GLN A 60 6.28 0.54 6.51
N MET A 61 5.27 -0.04 7.15
CA MET A 61 4.00 0.61 7.41
C MET A 61 4.05 1.51 8.65
N GLY A 62 5.12 1.48 9.46
CA GLY A 62 5.22 2.26 10.69
C GLY A 62 4.35 1.71 11.83
N HIS A 63 4.07 0.40 11.82
CA HIS A 63 3.48 -0.28 12.98
C HIS A 63 4.57 -0.65 13.98
N GLU A 64 4.25 -0.63 15.27
CA GLU A 64 5.17 -1.04 16.34
C GLU A 64 5.45 -2.55 16.31
N ASN A 65 4.46 -3.35 15.89
CA ASN A 65 4.55 -4.80 15.82
C ASN A 65 3.79 -5.36 14.61
N ALA A 66 3.95 -6.67 14.37
CA ALA A 66 3.30 -7.37 13.25
C ALA A 66 1.82 -7.72 13.52
N GLN A 67 1.30 -7.48 14.72
CA GLN A 67 -0.05 -7.90 15.11
C GLN A 67 -1.10 -7.35 14.15
N MET A 68 -1.04 -6.07 13.82
CA MET A 68 -1.95 -5.44 12.85
C MET A 68 -1.89 -6.06 11.45
N VAL A 69 -0.76 -6.63 11.04
CA VAL A 69 -0.63 -7.30 9.74
C VAL A 69 -1.32 -8.67 9.78
N TYR A 70 -1.12 -9.43 10.86
CA TYR A 70 -1.80 -10.71 11.06
C TYR A 70 -3.31 -10.55 11.25
N GLU A 71 -3.76 -9.52 11.97
CA GLU A 71 -5.19 -9.26 12.17
C GLU A 71 -5.91 -8.88 10.87
N VAL A 72 -5.29 -8.01 10.06
CA VAL A 72 -5.93 -7.47 8.85
C VAL A 72 -5.79 -8.43 7.65
N TYR A 73 -4.68 -9.16 7.56
CA TYR A 73 -4.35 -9.98 6.39
C TYR A 73 -4.21 -11.48 6.70
N GLY A 74 -4.44 -11.94 7.93
CA GLY A 74 -4.26 -13.33 8.33
C GLY A 74 -4.99 -14.33 7.44
N ALA A 75 -6.23 -14.02 7.05
CA ALA A 75 -7.01 -14.87 6.14
C ALA A 75 -6.35 -15.01 4.76
N TRP A 76 -5.70 -13.94 4.27
CA TRP A 76 -5.01 -13.95 2.98
C TRP A 76 -3.64 -14.66 3.06
N ILE A 77 -2.98 -14.65 4.21
CA ILE A 77 -1.69 -15.33 4.39
C ILE A 77 -1.86 -16.84 4.14
N GLU A 78 -2.95 -17.44 4.63
CA GLU A 78 -3.21 -18.87 4.41
C GLU A 78 -3.47 -19.21 2.94
N GLU A 79 -4.17 -18.34 2.21
CA GLU A 79 -4.45 -18.53 0.77
C GLU A 79 -3.17 -18.48 -0.08
N LEU A 80 -2.12 -17.79 0.38
CA LEU A 80 -0.85 -17.64 -0.31
C LEU A 80 0.13 -18.81 -0.13
N ASN A 81 -0.20 -19.78 0.74
CA ASN A 81 0.67 -20.93 1.01
C ASN A 81 1.02 -21.70 -0.28
N GLY A 82 0.07 -21.88 -1.19
CA GLY A 82 0.30 -22.57 -2.46
C GLY A 82 1.28 -21.84 -3.37
N GLU A 83 1.15 -20.51 -3.49
CA GLU A 83 2.08 -19.68 -4.26
C GLU A 83 3.48 -19.69 -3.66
N GLN A 84 3.60 -19.66 -2.32
CA GLN A 84 4.89 -19.76 -1.66
C GLN A 84 5.60 -21.09 -1.93
N VAL A 85 4.88 -22.21 -1.93
CA VAL A 85 5.44 -23.52 -2.30
C VAL A 85 5.97 -23.49 -3.73
N LEU A 86 5.24 -22.90 -4.67
CA LEU A 86 5.70 -22.74 -6.06
C LEU A 86 6.96 -21.87 -6.14
N MET A 87 7.01 -20.73 -5.43
CA MET A 87 8.19 -19.86 -5.37
C MET A 87 9.42 -20.57 -4.78
N LEU A 88 9.22 -21.42 -3.77
CA LEU A 88 10.30 -22.22 -3.19
C LEU A 88 10.78 -23.28 -4.17
N ASN A 89 9.86 -23.98 -4.85
CA ASN A 89 10.22 -24.97 -5.86
C ASN A 89 11.02 -24.34 -7.01
N ASP A 90 10.63 -23.14 -7.48
CA ASP A 90 11.36 -22.43 -8.54
C ASP A 90 12.77 -22.01 -8.10
N LYS A 91 12.92 -21.54 -6.84
CA LYS A 91 14.24 -21.16 -6.28
C LYS A 91 15.16 -22.34 -5.97
N LEU A 92 14.59 -23.49 -5.63
CA LEU A 92 15.32 -24.69 -5.21
C LEU A 92 15.47 -25.72 -6.34
N ALA A 93 14.76 -25.54 -7.46
CA ALA A 93 14.95 -26.33 -8.65
C ALA A 93 16.36 -26.06 -9.20
N LEU A 94 17.20 -27.10 -9.16
CA LEU A 94 18.52 -27.16 -9.79
C LEU A 94 18.39 -27.42 -11.29
#